data_AF-M7B7J6-F1
#
_entry.id   AF-M7B7J6-F1
#
_cell.length_a   1.000
_cell.length_b   1.000
_cell.length_c   1.000
_cell.angle_alpha   90.00
_cell.angle_beta   90.00
_cell.angle_gamma   90.00
#
_symmetry.space_group_name_H-M   'P 1'
#
loop_
_entity.id
_entity.type
_entity.pdbx_description
1 polymer ?
#
loop_
_entity_poly.entity_id
_entity_poly.type
_entity_poly.pdbx_seq_one_letter_code
_entity_poly.pdbx_strand_id
1 'polypeptide(L)'
;MEPELLRSMLTSLANASHLAIELFLTIQSDSEGSDDIDSSIEIAKYKGARYRLGPELEICGYGCSDHYYESDTLLHSFEVLAKLLESPATQDIICDVGIPHIEMGLDGVEIFTNSSGSHHVLRKAHTRVNVVNSATAKNGGIYVLANQKGCDGDRLYYDGCAMISMNGDTIAQGSQFSLNDVEVLVATLDLEDVRSYRAEISCRNLEAGFLLPLSGGIDSSATACIVYSMCRQVCLAVKNGNQDVLADVRRIVNDETYTPEDSQEFCGHIFTTCYMASENSSQDTYNRAKLLAEQIGSYHINLNIDVAVKAIVGIFSMVMGRSPQFRVCGGSSRENLALQNVQARIRMVLAYLFAQLSHWARGMSGGLLVLGSANVDESLHGYLTKYDCSSADINPIGGISKTDLRNFIQYCMENFQLTALRSIMSAPPTAELEPLADGQVSQTDEEDMGMTYTELSVCGKLRKMAKAGPYSMFCKLVNMWKEICTPREVASKVKHFFRMYSINRHKMTTLTPAYHAENYSPEDNRFDLRPFLYNSTWSWQFRSIDKQVCMVHFCSRFILNHL
;
A
#
# COMPACT_ATOMS: atom_id res chain seq x y z
N MET A 1 -46.42 -3.55 -18.44
CA MET A 1 -46.11 -2.49 -17.47
C MET A 1 -45.43 -1.37 -18.24
N GLU A 2 -46.03 -0.18 -18.24
CA GLU A 2 -45.53 0.96 -19.00
C GLU A 2 -44.19 1.48 -18.46
N PRO A 3 -43.24 1.87 -19.33
CA PRO A 3 -41.97 2.51 -18.96
C PRO A 3 -42.14 3.77 -18.11
N GLU A 4 -43.31 4.42 -18.17
CA GLU A 4 -43.62 5.62 -17.39
C GLU A 4 -43.78 5.35 -15.89
N LEU A 5 -44.21 4.15 -15.48
CA LEU A 5 -44.33 3.80 -14.06
C LEU A 5 -42.95 3.58 -13.43
N LEU A 6 -42.05 2.91 -14.17
CA LEU A 6 -40.66 2.72 -13.75
C LEU A 6 -39.91 4.06 -13.71
N ARG A 7 -40.18 4.95 -14.67
CA ARG A 7 -39.60 6.30 -14.70
C ARG A 7 -40.13 7.16 -13.56
N SER A 8 -41.43 7.09 -13.25
CA SER A 8 -42.05 7.78 -12.12
C SER A 8 -41.49 7.31 -10.77
N MET A 9 -41.33 6.00 -10.57
CA MET A 9 -40.72 5.44 -9.36
C MET A 9 -39.25 5.85 -9.20
N LEU A 10 -38.46 5.82 -10.28
CA LEU A 10 -37.05 6.24 -10.24
C LEU A 10 -36.89 7.75 -10.04
N THR A 11 -37.81 8.57 -10.59
CA THR A 11 -37.79 10.03 -10.39
C THR A 11 -38.28 10.42 -8.98
N SER A 12 -39.19 9.64 -8.39
CA SER A 12 -39.60 9.76 -6.99
C SER A 12 -38.47 9.41 -6.01
N LEU A 13 -37.61 8.44 -6.36
CA LEU A 13 -36.44 8.06 -5.58
C LEU A 13 -35.32 9.11 -5.66
N ALA A 14 -35.17 9.79 -6.81
CA ALA A 14 -34.15 10.82 -7.01
C ALA A 14 -34.40 12.14 -6.26
N ASN A 15 -35.64 12.40 -5.81
CA ASN A 15 -36.03 13.64 -5.13
C ASN A 15 -36.15 13.53 -3.60
N ALA A 16 -35.82 12.37 -3.02
CA ALA A 16 -35.77 12.20 -1.56
C ALA A 16 -34.33 12.46 -1.07
N SER A 17 -34.02 13.71 -0.74
CA SER A 17 -32.74 14.16 -0.18
C SER A 17 -32.45 13.69 1.25
N HIS A 18 -33.13 12.65 1.73
CA HIS A 18 -32.90 11.99 3.01
C HIS A 18 -33.26 10.51 2.86
N LEU A 19 -32.41 9.72 2.20
CA LEU A 19 -32.52 8.26 2.24
C LEU A 19 -31.88 7.77 3.53
N ALA A 20 -32.64 7.84 4.63
CA ALA A 20 -32.41 7.02 5.80
C ALA A 20 -32.64 5.56 5.38
N ILE A 21 -31.57 4.82 5.11
CA ILE A 21 -31.71 3.38 4.85
C ILE A 21 -31.64 2.66 6.19
N GLU A 22 -32.79 2.15 6.61
CA GLU A 22 -32.88 1.19 7.70
C GLU A 22 -32.73 -0.22 7.13
N LEU A 23 -31.60 -0.85 7.45
CA LEU A 23 -31.28 -2.21 7.04
C LEU A 23 -31.55 -3.19 8.17
N PHE A 24 -32.25 -4.27 7.83
CA PHE A 24 -32.77 -5.23 8.81
C PHE A 24 -32.11 -6.56 8.66
N LEU A 25 -32.12 -7.28 9.77
CA LEU A 25 -31.44 -8.54 9.89
C LEU A 25 -32.28 -9.54 10.66
N THR A 26 -32.41 -10.74 10.12
CA THR A 26 -33.13 -11.83 10.79
C THR A 26 -32.15 -12.90 11.22
N ILE A 27 -32.52 -13.55 12.32
CA ILE A 27 -31.88 -14.72 12.88
C ILE A 27 -33.00 -15.72 13.14
N GLN A 28 -32.94 -16.93 12.59
CA GLN A 28 -33.98 -17.96 12.71
C GLN A 28 -33.47 -19.17 13.51
N SER A 29 -34.30 -19.73 14.40
CA SER A 29 -34.16 -21.08 14.96
C SER A 29 -35.35 -21.94 14.55
N ASP A 30 -35.08 -23.16 14.08
CA ASP A 30 -35.98 -24.32 13.95
C ASP A 30 -37.48 -24.07 13.70
N SER A 31 -37.92 -23.97 12.44
CA SER A 31 -39.04 -24.77 11.88
C SER A 31 -39.34 -24.41 10.43
N GLU A 32 -39.80 -25.38 9.65
CA GLU A 32 -40.45 -25.15 8.36
C GLU A 32 -41.64 -24.18 8.54
N GLY A 33 -41.56 -22.95 8.04
CA GLY A 33 -42.71 -22.03 8.09
C GLY A 33 -42.46 -20.61 7.55
N SER A 34 -43.40 -20.10 6.76
CA SER A 34 -43.46 -18.70 6.30
C SER A 34 -43.60 -17.70 7.46
N ASP A 35 -44.10 -18.15 8.61
CA ASP A 35 -44.60 -17.30 9.69
C ASP A 35 -43.49 -16.52 10.40
N ASP A 36 -42.27 -17.07 10.51
CA ASP A 36 -41.11 -16.39 11.11
C ASP A 36 -40.55 -15.30 10.18
N ILE A 37 -40.54 -15.58 8.86
CA ILE A 37 -40.12 -14.62 7.83
C ILE A 37 -41.12 -13.47 7.80
N ASP A 38 -42.42 -13.75 7.74
CA ASP A 38 -43.49 -12.75 7.80
C ASP A 38 -43.41 -11.93 9.09
N SER A 39 -43.24 -12.56 10.26
CA SER A 39 -43.08 -11.87 11.54
C SER A 39 -41.88 -10.92 11.54
N SER A 40 -40.75 -11.36 10.96
CA SER A 40 -39.57 -10.49 10.86
C SER A 40 -39.80 -9.28 9.94
N ILE A 41 -40.57 -9.47 8.86
CA ILE A 41 -40.94 -8.41 7.92
C ILE A 41 -41.92 -7.44 8.57
N GLU A 42 -42.90 -7.92 9.32
CA GLU A 42 -43.85 -7.09 10.06
C GLU A 42 -43.14 -6.25 11.14
N ILE A 43 -42.25 -6.87 11.91
CA ILE A 43 -41.43 -6.16 12.90
C ILE A 43 -40.56 -5.11 12.21
N ALA A 44 -39.98 -5.44 11.05
CA ALA A 44 -39.18 -4.52 10.28
C ALA A 44 -40.01 -3.30 9.83
N LYS A 45 -41.16 -3.55 9.19
CA LYS A 45 -42.09 -2.51 8.74
C LYS A 45 -42.59 -1.63 9.89
N TYR A 46 -42.97 -2.23 11.01
CA TYR A 46 -43.42 -1.50 12.20
C TYR A 46 -42.34 -0.55 12.72
N LYS A 47 -41.07 -0.94 12.61
CA LYS A 47 -39.93 -0.13 13.04
C LYS A 47 -39.47 0.91 12.01
N GLY A 48 -40.07 0.95 10.82
CA GLY A 48 -39.76 1.97 9.79
C GLY A 48 -38.99 1.46 8.58
N ALA A 49 -38.71 0.16 8.49
CA ALA A 49 -37.88 -0.43 7.45
C ALA A 49 -38.25 -0.07 6.02
N ARG A 50 -37.23 -0.01 5.17
CA ARG A 50 -37.40 -0.01 3.71
C ARG A 50 -36.67 -1.17 3.01
N TYR A 51 -35.82 -1.92 3.73
CA TYR A 51 -35.08 -3.06 3.20
C TYR A 51 -34.85 -4.14 4.28
N ARG A 52 -35.15 -5.42 4.01
CA ARG A 52 -34.95 -6.53 4.97
C ARG A 52 -34.06 -7.65 4.43
N LEU A 53 -33.02 -8.00 5.20
CA LEU A 53 -32.11 -9.10 4.90
C LEU A 53 -32.39 -10.33 5.80
N GLY A 54 -32.51 -11.48 5.15
CA GLY A 54 -32.64 -12.78 5.81
C GLY A 54 -31.33 -13.58 5.86
N PRO A 55 -31.22 -14.62 6.71
CA PRO A 55 -30.12 -15.58 6.71
C PRO A 55 -29.95 -16.34 5.37
N GLU A 56 -28.81 -17.00 5.22
CA GLU A 56 -28.54 -17.83 4.05
C GLU A 56 -29.50 -19.02 4.02
N LEU A 57 -30.14 -19.23 2.87
CA LEU A 57 -31.10 -20.32 2.66
C LEU A 57 -32.24 -20.34 3.70
N GLU A 58 -32.67 -19.17 4.20
CA GLU A 58 -33.68 -19.06 5.27
C GLU A 58 -35.03 -19.74 4.97
N ILE A 59 -35.38 -19.95 3.69
CA ILE A 59 -36.63 -20.60 3.30
C ILE A 59 -36.62 -22.10 3.62
N CYS A 60 -35.50 -22.78 3.37
CA CYS A 60 -35.36 -24.23 3.59
C CYS A 60 -34.48 -24.59 4.80
N GLY A 61 -33.72 -23.64 5.33
CA GLY A 61 -32.70 -23.85 6.35
C GLY A 61 -31.35 -24.25 5.76
N TYR A 62 -30.26 -23.76 6.36
CA TYR A 62 -28.91 -24.03 5.87
C TYR A 62 -28.48 -25.50 6.02
N GLY A 63 -28.95 -26.21 7.04
CA GLY A 63 -28.55 -27.56 7.43
C GLY A 63 -29.12 -28.73 6.60
N CYS A 64 -29.79 -28.50 5.47
CA CYS A 64 -30.48 -29.58 4.74
C CYS A 64 -29.57 -30.71 4.23
N SER A 65 -28.25 -30.50 4.12
CA SER A 65 -27.28 -31.54 3.73
C SER A 65 -27.70 -32.26 2.43
N ASP A 66 -27.79 -33.60 2.40
CA ASP A 66 -28.13 -34.35 1.19
C ASP A 66 -29.59 -34.11 0.71
N HIS A 67 -30.46 -33.51 1.52
CA HIS A 67 -31.81 -33.12 1.09
C HIS A 67 -31.79 -32.01 0.02
N TYR A 68 -30.66 -31.32 -0.21
CA TYR A 68 -30.51 -30.44 -1.37
C TYR A 68 -30.60 -31.18 -2.71
N TYR A 69 -30.39 -32.51 -2.73
CA TYR A 69 -30.54 -33.34 -3.93
C TYR A 69 -32.00 -33.77 -4.19
N GLU A 70 -32.91 -33.56 -3.23
CA GLU A 70 -34.32 -33.90 -3.36
C GLU A 70 -35.06 -32.78 -4.10
N SER A 71 -35.85 -33.13 -5.12
CA SER A 71 -36.65 -32.17 -5.88
C SER A 71 -37.66 -31.42 -5.02
N ASP A 72 -38.07 -32.04 -3.92
CA ASP A 72 -39.12 -31.55 -3.04
C ASP A 72 -38.62 -30.36 -2.20
N THR A 73 -37.34 -30.35 -1.81
CA THR A 73 -36.68 -29.19 -1.17
C THR A 73 -36.72 -27.95 -2.07
N LEU A 74 -36.52 -28.13 -3.38
CA LEU A 74 -36.60 -27.04 -4.36
C LEU A 74 -38.05 -26.61 -4.58
N LEU A 75 -38.99 -27.56 -4.71
CA LEU A 75 -40.41 -27.29 -4.93
C LEU A 75 -41.02 -26.51 -3.76
N HIS A 76 -40.82 -26.97 -2.53
CA HIS A 76 -41.37 -26.32 -1.34
C HIS A 76 -40.71 -24.96 -1.07
N SER A 77 -39.43 -24.79 -1.42
CA SER A 77 -38.78 -23.48 -1.37
C SER A 77 -39.44 -22.46 -2.32
N PHE A 78 -39.82 -22.89 -3.53
CA PHE A 78 -40.56 -22.04 -4.47
C PHE A 78 -42.01 -21.77 -4.03
N GLU A 79 -42.68 -22.73 -3.38
CA GLU A 79 -44.02 -22.52 -2.81
C GLU A 79 -44.00 -21.50 -1.67
N VAL A 80 -42.98 -21.53 -0.82
CA VAL A 80 -42.79 -20.52 0.23
C VAL A 80 -42.43 -19.16 -0.37
N LEU A 81 -41.56 -19.11 -1.39
CA LEU A 81 -41.26 -17.88 -2.10
C LEU A 81 -42.51 -17.26 -2.75
N ALA A 82 -43.38 -18.08 -3.34
CA ALA A 82 -44.65 -17.62 -3.91
C ALA A 82 -45.57 -17.06 -2.83
N LYS A 83 -45.68 -17.72 -1.67
CA LYS A 83 -46.44 -17.20 -0.52
C LYS A 83 -45.89 -15.85 -0.02
N LEU A 84 -44.56 -15.70 0.05
CA LEU A 84 -43.92 -14.44 0.44
C LEU A 84 -44.17 -13.31 -0.57
N LEU A 85 -44.17 -13.61 -1.88
CA LEU A 85 -44.49 -12.64 -2.94
C LEU A 85 -45.97 -12.20 -2.92
N GLU A 86 -46.88 -13.07 -2.47
CA GLU A 86 -48.30 -12.78 -2.34
C GLU A 86 -48.67 -12.17 -0.96
N SER A 87 -47.75 -12.22 0.01
CA SER A 87 -47.95 -11.70 1.37
C SER A 87 -48.04 -10.17 1.37
N PRO A 88 -49.08 -9.56 1.97
CA PRO A 88 -49.14 -8.10 2.17
C PRO A 88 -47.97 -7.56 3.02
N ALA A 89 -47.32 -8.43 3.80
CA ALA A 89 -46.16 -8.07 4.60
C ALA A 89 -44.97 -7.63 3.74
N THR A 90 -44.78 -8.17 2.52
CA THR A 90 -43.63 -7.84 1.65
C THR A 90 -43.83 -6.60 0.77
N GLN A 91 -45.02 -6.00 0.77
CA GLN A 91 -45.32 -4.81 -0.04
C GLN A 91 -44.50 -3.58 0.42
N ASP A 92 -43.88 -2.83 -0.49
CA ASP A 92 -43.08 -1.61 -0.20
C ASP A 92 -41.79 -1.82 0.63
N ILE A 93 -41.26 -3.05 0.69
CA ILE A 93 -39.96 -3.38 1.30
C ILE A 93 -39.16 -4.32 0.38
N ILE A 94 -37.87 -4.02 0.13
CA ILE A 94 -37.00 -4.89 -0.68
C ILE A 94 -36.47 -6.03 0.20
N CYS A 95 -36.55 -7.28 -0.31
CA CYS A 95 -36.06 -8.49 0.35
C CYS A 95 -34.96 -9.16 -0.51
N ASP A 96 -33.82 -9.52 0.09
CA ASP A 96 -32.62 -9.99 -0.62
C ASP A 96 -32.10 -11.36 -0.12
N VAL A 97 -31.51 -12.11 -1.05
CA VAL A 97 -30.94 -13.46 -0.93
C VAL A 97 -29.59 -13.56 -1.69
N GLY A 98 -28.53 -12.95 -1.12
CA GLY A 98 -27.09 -13.29 -1.22
C GLY A 98 -26.29 -13.10 -2.54
N ILE A 99 -25.27 -12.20 -2.57
CA ILE A 99 -24.26 -11.98 -3.67
C ILE A 99 -22.89 -11.43 -3.12
N PRO A 100 -21.70 -11.62 -3.75
CA PRO A 100 -20.35 -11.16 -3.30
C PRO A 100 -20.01 -9.64 -3.43
N HIS A 101 -19.11 -9.09 -2.59
CA HIS A 101 -19.08 -7.64 -2.25
C HIS A 101 -17.83 -6.78 -2.64
N ILE A 102 -16.67 -7.32 -3.04
CA ILE A 102 -15.45 -6.47 -3.23
C ILE A 102 -15.48 -5.67 -4.53
N GLU A 103 -15.79 -6.31 -5.66
CA GLU A 103 -15.90 -5.63 -6.96
C GLU A 103 -17.05 -4.62 -6.96
N MET A 104 -18.13 -4.94 -6.24
CA MET A 104 -19.29 -4.06 -6.05
C MET A 104 -18.93 -2.71 -5.42
N GLY A 105 -17.98 -2.67 -4.48
CA GLY A 105 -17.54 -1.40 -3.89
C GLY A 105 -16.86 -0.48 -4.91
N LEU A 106 -16.11 -1.06 -5.86
CA LEU A 106 -15.51 -0.31 -6.97
C LEU A 106 -16.55 0.12 -8.01
N ASP A 107 -17.61 -0.66 -8.18
CA ASP A 107 -18.77 -0.31 -9.01
C ASP A 107 -19.73 0.70 -8.35
N GLY A 108 -19.38 1.22 -7.17
CA GLY A 108 -20.12 2.28 -6.48
C GLY A 108 -21.26 1.80 -5.58
N VAL A 109 -21.39 0.49 -5.32
CA VAL A 109 -22.43 -0.06 -4.42
C VAL A 109 -22.23 0.46 -3.00
N GLU A 110 -23.22 1.15 -2.42
CA GLU A 110 -23.12 1.81 -1.11
C GLU A 110 -23.51 0.89 0.06
N ILE A 111 -24.27 -0.18 -0.21
CA ILE A 111 -24.76 -1.15 0.78
C ILE A 111 -24.42 -2.56 0.34
N PHE A 112 -23.79 -3.30 1.24
CA PHE A 112 -23.44 -4.70 1.08
C PHE A 112 -24.29 -5.55 2.02
N THR A 113 -24.87 -6.60 1.47
CA THR A 113 -25.69 -7.56 2.21
C THR A 113 -25.03 -8.93 2.20
N ASN A 114 -25.00 -9.55 3.38
CA ASN A 114 -24.42 -10.87 3.57
C ASN A 114 -25.38 -11.73 4.40
N SER A 115 -26.06 -12.63 3.73
CA SER A 115 -26.83 -13.70 4.34
C SER A 115 -25.88 -14.85 4.69
N SER A 116 -25.85 -15.28 5.95
CA SER A 116 -24.92 -16.29 6.47
C SER A 116 -25.64 -17.43 7.20
N GLY A 117 -25.09 -18.64 7.10
CA GLY A 117 -25.36 -19.78 7.97
C GLY A 117 -24.10 -20.26 8.69
N SER A 118 -23.37 -19.38 9.40
CA SER A 118 -22.13 -19.77 10.08
C SER A 118 -22.36 -20.19 11.53
N HIS A 119 -22.12 -21.48 11.79
CA HIS A 119 -22.17 -22.11 13.11
C HIS A 119 -21.09 -21.59 14.10
N HIS A 120 -21.34 -21.85 15.38
CA HIS A 120 -20.49 -21.48 16.49
C HIS A 120 -19.15 -22.23 16.45
N VAL A 121 -18.06 -21.47 16.58
CA VAL A 121 -16.73 -22.00 16.89
C VAL A 121 -16.12 -21.14 17.98
N LEU A 122 -15.58 -21.77 19.03
CA LEU A 122 -15.01 -21.07 20.17
C LEU A 122 -13.99 -20.02 19.69
N ARG A 123 -14.18 -18.77 20.15
CA ARG A 123 -13.34 -17.61 19.81
C ARG A 123 -13.35 -17.21 18.33
N LYS A 124 -14.26 -17.70 17.46
CA LYS A 124 -14.33 -17.25 16.05
C LYS A 124 -15.11 -15.94 15.85
N ALA A 125 -15.99 -15.56 16.79
CA ALA A 125 -16.89 -14.42 16.63
C ALA A 125 -16.17 -13.08 16.36
N HIS A 126 -15.07 -12.80 17.07
CA HIS A 126 -14.29 -11.57 16.86
C HIS A 126 -13.69 -11.49 15.45
N THR A 127 -13.35 -12.62 14.82
CA THR A 127 -12.86 -12.67 13.44
C THR A 127 -13.95 -12.20 12.47
N ARG A 128 -15.21 -12.57 12.73
CA ARG A 128 -16.35 -12.16 11.89
C ARG A 128 -16.59 -10.65 11.94
N VAL A 129 -16.63 -10.09 13.15
CA VAL A 129 -16.73 -8.64 13.39
C VAL A 129 -15.57 -7.91 12.70
N ASN A 130 -14.34 -8.40 12.89
CA ASN A 130 -13.15 -7.79 12.31
C ASN A 130 -13.17 -7.80 10.78
N VAL A 131 -13.65 -8.89 10.15
CA VAL A 131 -13.73 -8.99 8.69
C VAL A 131 -14.75 -7.99 8.14
N VAL A 132 -15.94 -7.91 8.73
CA VAL A 132 -17.00 -6.98 8.30
C VAL A 132 -16.56 -5.53 8.47
N ASN A 133 -16.05 -5.17 9.65
CA ASN A 133 -15.55 -3.82 9.91
C ASN A 133 -14.36 -3.48 9.01
N SER A 134 -13.43 -4.42 8.80
CA SER A 134 -12.29 -4.20 7.89
C SER A 134 -12.71 -4.03 6.43
N ALA A 135 -13.80 -4.67 6.00
CA ALA A 135 -14.33 -4.53 4.65
C ALA A 135 -14.91 -3.12 4.44
N THR A 136 -15.74 -2.64 5.38
CA THR A 136 -16.32 -1.29 5.33
C THR A 136 -15.29 -0.19 5.57
N ALA A 137 -14.27 -0.42 6.41
CA ALA A 137 -13.20 0.54 6.67
C ALA A 137 -12.33 0.78 5.44
N LYS A 138 -12.15 -0.23 4.58
CA LYS A 138 -11.28 -0.13 3.40
C LYS A 138 -11.96 0.54 2.21
N ASN A 139 -13.24 0.23 1.99
CA ASN A 139 -13.94 0.63 0.78
C ASN A 139 -15.02 1.71 1.03
N GLY A 140 -15.31 2.03 2.29
CA GLY A 140 -16.51 2.77 2.67
C GLY A 140 -17.80 2.00 2.36
N GLY A 141 -18.88 2.35 3.03
CA GLY A 141 -20.19 1.73 2.81
C GLY A 141 -20.75 1.05 4.05
N ILE A 142 -22.00 0.63 3.89
CA ILE A 142 -22.78 -0.03 4.92
C ILE A 142 -22.75 -1.54 4.66
N TYR A 143 -22.48 -2.33 5.68
CA TYR A 143 -22.44 -3.79 5.60
C TYR A 143 -23.40 -4.40 6.60
N VAL A 144 -24.25 -5.29 6.10
CA VAL A 144 -25.37 -5.86 6.85
C VAL A 144 -25.27 -7.36 6.76
N LEU A 145 -25.05 -7.99 7.91
CA LEU A 145 -24.74 -9.42 8.01
C LEU A 145 -25.81 -10.16 8.81
N ALA A 146 -26.58 -11.01 8.12
CA ALA A 146 -27.62 -11.88 8.65
C ALA A 146 -27.02 -13.24 8.98
N ASN A 147 -27.39 -13.83 10.10
CA ASN A 147 -26.92 -15.16 10.45
C ASN A 147 -27.99 -15.96 11.17
N GLN A 148 -28.07 -17.26 10.91
CA GLN A 148 -28.92 -18.17 11.68
C GLN A 148 -28.48 -18.23 13.16
N LYS A 149 -29.39 -18.59 14.07
CA LYS A 149 -29.06 -18.83 15.49
C LYS A 149 -29.93 -19.93 16.07
N GLY A 150 -29.34 -20.77 16.90
CA GLY A 150 -30.02 -21.94 17.45
C GLY A 150 -29.50 -23.23 16.84
N CYS A 151 -30.19 -24.33 17.11
CA CYS A 151 -30.02 -25.58 16.39
C CYS A 151 -30.90 -25.54 15.14
N ASP A 152 -30.52 -26.30 14.10
CA ASP A 152 -31.30 -26.49 12.88
C ASP A 152 -31.64 -27.98 12.64
N GLY A 153 -31.55 -28.81 13.70
CA GLY A 153 -31.80 -30.25 13.65
C GLY A 153 -30.56 -31.16 13.64
N ASP A 154 -29.33 -30.63 13.46
CA ASP A 154 -28.07 -31.38 13.63
C ASP A 154 -27.28 -30.90 14.89
N ARG A 155 -26.08 -31.44 15.10
CA ARG A 155 -25.14 -31.12 16.20
C ARG A 155 -24.56 -29.71 16.18
N LEU A 156 -24.86 -28.91 15.17
CA LEU A 156 -24.31 -27.55 15.02
C LEU A 156 -25.24 -26.54 15.67
N TYR A 157 -24.67 -25.62 16.44
CA TYR A 157 -25.38 -24.48 16.99
C TYR A 157 -24.93 -23.22 16.25
N TYR A 158 -25.85 -22.50 15.63
CA TYR A 158 -25.57 -21.22 14.99
C TYR A 158 -25.62 -20.11 16.03
N ASP A 159 -24.63 -19.22 16.00
CA ASP A 159 -24.41 -18.25 17.07
C ASP A 159 -24.81 -16.83 16.70
N GLY A 160 -25.74 -16.65 15.75
CA GLY A 160 -26.28 -15.33 15.43
C GLY A 160 -25.18 -14.32 15.15
N CYS A 161 -25.05 -13.30 16.01
CA CYS A 161 -24.11 -12.18 15.83
C CYS A 161 -24.39 -11.39 14.55
N ALA A 162 -25.67 -11.22 14.30
CA ALA A 162 -26.25 -10.16 13.51
C ALA A 162 -25.49 -8.83 13.63
N MET A 163 -25.16 -8.16 12.53
CA MET A 163 -24.52 -6.85 12.62
C MET A 163 -24.84 -5.92 11.46
N ILE A 164 -24.86 -4.63 11.81
CA ILE A 164 -24.86 -3.51 10.88
C ILE A 164 -23.59 -2.73 11.15
N SER A 165 -22.71 -2.63 10.16
CA SER A 165 -21.48 -1.86 10.23
C SER A 165 -21.46 -0.79 9.14
N MET A 166 -20.83 0.34 9.42
CA MET A 166 -20.66 1.44 8.47
C MET A 166 -19.25 2.01 8.63
N ASN A 167 -18.53 2.14 7.51
CA ASN A 167 -17.25 2.86 7.46
C ASN A 167 -16.19 2.41 8.49
N GLY A 168 -16.22 1.15 8.92
CA GLY A 168 -15.27 0.57 9.86
C GLY A 168 -15.79 0.38 11.28
N ASP A 169 -16.94 0.97 11.61
CA ASP A 169 -17.55 0.89 12.93
C ASP A 169 -18.78 -0.02 12.93
N THR A 170 -18.95 -0.75 14.03
CA THR A 170 -20.16 -1.54 14.27
C THR A 170 -21.23 -0.62 14.87
N ILE A 171 -22.33 -0.46 14.15
CA ILE A 171 -23.45 0.41 14.56
C ILE A 171 -24.43 -0.36 15.45
N ALA A 172 -24.75 -1.58 15.05
CA ALA A 172 -25.63 -2.46 15.80
C ALA A 172 -25.10 -3.89 15.76
N GLN A 173 -25.20 -4.58 16.89
CA GLN A 173 -24.81 -5.98 17.02
C GLN A 173 -25.87 -6.73 17.82
N GLY A 174 -26.29 -7.88 17.29
CA GLY A 174 -27.28 -8.75 17.92
C GLY A 174 -26.64 -9.80 18.79
N SER A 175 -27.48 -10.54 19.49
CA SER A 175 -27.06 -11.53 20.47
C SER A 175 -26.29 -12.68 19.83
N GLN A 176 -25.24 -13.15 20.50
CA GLN A 176 -24.53 -14.36 20.09
C GLN A 176 -25.30 -15.64 20.46
N PHE A 177 -25.92 -15.63 21.63
CA PHE A 177 -26.73 -16.72 22.14
C PHE A 177 -28.00 -16.11 22.75
N SER A 178 -29.16 -16.58 22.32
CA SER A 178 -30.44 -16.12 22.84
C SER A 178 -31.52 -17.13 22.48
N LEU A 179 -32.53 -17.24 23.35
CA LEU A 179 -33.70 -18.11 23.18
C LEU A 179 -34.83 -17.44 22.38
N ASN A 180 -34.62 -16.22 21.87
CA ASN A 180 -35.60 -15.57 21.01
C ASN A 180 -35.56 -16.21 19.63
N ASP A 181 -36.70 -16.68 19.13
CA ASP A 181 -36.79 -17.31 17.80
C ASP A 181 -36.50 -16.32 16.67
N VAL A 182 -36.89 -15.05 16.85
CA VAL A 182 -36.62 -13.95 15.93
C VAL A 182 -35.96 -12.79 16.68
N GLU A 183 -34.81 -12.32 16.18
CA GLU A 183 -34.14 -11.11 16.65
C GLU A 183 -33.91 -10.17 15.46
N VAL A 184 -34.35 -8.92 15.60
CA VAL A 184 -34.31 -7.91 14.53
C VAL A 184 -33.52 -6.68 14.96
N LEU A 185 -32.42 -6.43 14.25
CA LEU A 185 -31.62 -5.21 14.37
C LEU A 185 -32.09 -4.14 13.38
N VAL A 186 -32.05 -2.88 13.83
CA VAL A 186 -32.42 -1.71 13.03
C VAL A 186 -31.40 -0.61 13.29
N ALA A 187 -30.94 0.04 12.23
CA ALA A 187 -30.15 1.26 12.33
C ALA A 187 -30.55 2.21 11.21
N THR A 188 -30.76 3.49 11.55
CA THR A 188 -31.00 4.56 10.59
C THR A 188 -29.65 5.16 10.19
N LEU A 189 -29.26 5.01 8.93
CA LEU A 189 -27.94 5.44 8.43
C LEU A 189 -28.09 6.45 7.29
N ASP A 190 -27.22 7.45 7.28
CA ASP A 190 -27.15 8.46 6.21
C ASP A 190 -26.19 7.98 5.10
N LEU A 191 -26.70 7.87 3.87
CA LEU A 191 -25.86 7.54 2.72
C LEU A 191 -24.86 8.66 2.40
N GLU A 192 -25.16 9.90 2.78
CA GLU A 192 -24.19 10.99 2.63
C GLU A 192 -22.96 10.80 3.52
N ASP A 193 -23.06 10.06 4.64
CA ASP A 193 -21.89 9.67 5.43
C ASP A 193 -21.03 8.66 4.69
N VAL A 194 -21.64 7.71 3.96
CA VAL A 194 -20.92 6.79 3.07
C VAL A 194 -20.26 7.52 1.92
N ARG A 195 -20.98 8.44 1.27
CA ARG A 195 -20.46 9.24 0.16
C ARG A 195 -19.37 10.18 0.61
N SER A 196 -19.52 10.82 1.76
CA SER A 196 -18.52 11.70 2.36
C SER A 196 -17.30 10.92 2.81
N TYR A 197 -17.48 9.75 3.43
CA TYR A 197 -16.37 8.86 3.80
C TYR A 197 -15.66 8.27 2.58
N ARG A 198 -16.41 7.90 1.53
CA ARG A 198 -15.82 7.51 0.25
C ARG A 198 -15.17 8.68 -0.45
N ALA A 199 -15.70 9.90 -0.37
CA ALA A 199 -15.07 11.10 -0.91
C ALA A 199 -13.82 11.50 -0.11
N GLU A 200 -13.79 11.25 1.20
CA GLU A 200 -12.61 11.34 2.05
C GLU A 200 -11.54 10.34 1.58
N ILE A 201 -11.95 9.13 1.17
CA ILE A 201 -11.05 8.08 0.67
C ILE A 201 -10.65 8.26 -0.82
N SER A 202 -11.54 8.81 -1.66
CA SER A 202 -11.47 8.67 -3.13
C SER A 202 -10.71 9.78 -3.85
N CYS A 203 -10.17 10.76 -3.12
CA CYS A 203 -9.12 11.71 -3.52
C CYS A 203 -8.86 12.58 -2.29
N ARG A 204 -7.60 12.97 -2.03
CA ARG A 204 -7.16 14.10 -1.15
C ARG A 204 -6.27 13.66 0.02
N ASN A 205 -4.97 13.78 -0.20
CA ASN A 205 -4.29 14.74 0.67
C ASN A 205 -4.68 16.12 0.13
N LEU A 206 -5.24 17.00 0.96
CA LEU A 206 -5.55 18.41 0.64
C LEU A 206 -4.26 19.24 0.50
N GLU A 207 -3.16 18.62 0.09
CA GLU A 207 -1.87 19.27 -0.07
C GLU A 207 -1.82 19.94 -1.44
N ALA A 208 -1.18 21.10 -1.48
CA ALA A 208 -1.14 21.95 -2.66
C ALA A 208 -0.11 21.46 -3.70
N GLY A 209 0.63 20.39 -3.42
CA GLY A 209 1.59 19.80 -4.34
C GLY A 209 2.56 18.81 -3.68
N PHE A 210 3.71 18.65 -4.31
CA PHE A 210 4.79 17.74 -3.91
C PHE A 210 6.12 18.47 -3.70
N LEU A 211 6.90 17.98 -2.73
CA LEU A 211 8.31 18.32 -2.56
C LEU A 211 9.19 17.09 -2.79
N LEU A 212 10.17 17.19 -3.68
CA LEU A 212 11.15 16.14 -3.92
C LEU A 212 12.59 16.60 -3.60
N PRO A 213 13.29 15.92 -2.67
CA PRO A 213 14.74 16.00 -2.57
C PRO A 213 15.40 15.46 -3.85
N LEU A 214 15.83 16.35 -4.74
CA LEU A 214 16.39 15.99 -6.04
C LEU A 214 17.91 15.95 -5.94
N SER A 215 18.52 14.77 -6.10
CA SER A 215 19.98 14.58 -5.91
C SER A 215 20.80 14.68 -7.20
N GLY A 216 20.15 14.66 -8.36
CA GLY A 216 20.84 14.52 -9.66
C GLY A 216 21.32 13.08 -9.94
N GLY A 217 20.85 12.10 -9.16
CA GLY A 217 20.97 10.67 -9.40
C GLY A 217 19.68 10.05 -9.93
N ILE A 218 19.80 8.85 -10.50
CA ILE A 218 18.75 8.14 -11.26
C ILE A 218 17.42 8.04 -10.52
N ASP A 219 17.43 7.68 -9.24
CA ASP A 219 16.21 7.37 -8.50
C ASP A 219 15.35 8.61 -8.28
N SER A 220 15.97 9.69 -7.78
CA SER A 220 15.29 10.98 -7.63
C SER A 220 14.82 11.54 -8.98
N SER A 221 15.60 11.33 -10.05
CA SER A 221 15.20 11.72 -11.41
C SER A 221 14.01 10.89 -11.92
N ALA A 222 13.90 9.62 -11.57
CA ALA A 222 12.76 8.78 -11.93
C ALA A 222 11.49 9.26 -11.21
N THR A 223 11.59 9.57 -9.93
CA THR A 223 10.47 10.20 -9.18
C THR A 223 10.03 11.51 -9.83
N ALA A 224 10.98 12.38 -10.22
CA ALA A 224 10.67 13.61 -10.95
C ALA A 224 9.98 13.34 -12.31
N CYS A 225 10.42 12.32 -13.05
CA CYS A 225 9.79 11.92 -14.31
C CYS A 225 8.38 11.37 -14.12
N ILE A 226 8.08 10.69 -13.01
CA ILE A 226 6.72 10.23 -12.67
C ILE A 226 5.79 11.43 -12.44
N VAL A 227 6.22 12.42 -11.67
CA VAL A 227 5.44 13.65 -11.44
C VAL A 227 5.23 14.40 -12.76
N TYR A 228 6.26 14.53 -13.59
CA TYR A 228 6.11 15.17 -14.90
C TYR A 228 5.20 14.37 -15.85
N SER A 229 5.25 13.04 -15.83
CA SER A 229 4.33 12.17 -16.56
C SER A 229 2.88 12.40 -16.11
N MET A 230 2.65 12.54 -14.80
CA MET A 230 1.34 12.89 -14.26
C MET A 230 0.85 14.24 -14.78
N CYS A 231 1.70 15.28 -14.79
CA CYS A 231 1.35 16.58 -15.37
C CYS A 231 0.92 16.48 -16.84
N ARG A 232 1.66 15.70 -17.64
CA ARG A 232 1.31 15.46 -19.06
C ARG A 232 -0.04 14.76 -19.22
N GLN A 233 -0.35 13.78 -18.37
CA GLN A 233 -1.65 13.08 -18.39
C GLN A 233 -2.79 14.02 -17.99
N VAL A 234 -2.57 14.90 -17.00
CA VAL A 234 -3.54 15.92 -16.59
C VAL A 234 -3.84 16.89 -17.73
N CYS A 235 -2.81 17.48 -18.36
CA CYS A 235 -3.00 18.36 -19.52
C CYS A 235 -3.74 17.66 -20.66
N LEU A 236 -3.41 16.40 -20.94
CA LEU A 236 -4.09 15.60 -21.97
C LEU A 236 -5.56 15.35 -21.62
N ALA A 237 -5.87 15.00 -20.38
CA ALA A 237 -7.24 14.76 -19.92
C ALA A 237 -8.09 16.03 -20.02
N VAL A 238 -7.55 17.18 -19.61
CA VAL A 238 -8.21 18.49 -19.75
C VAL A 238 -8.43 18.84 -21.22
N LYS A 239 -7.42 18.65 -22.07
CA LYS A 239 -7.52 18.86 -23.52
C LYS A 239 -8.59 17.97 -24.18
N ASN A 240 -8.79 16.76 -23.65
CA ASN A 240 -9.82 15.83 -24.09
C ASN A 240 -11.21 16.14 -23.49
N GLY A 241 -11.36 17.22 -22.72
CA GLY A 241 -12.64 17.71 -22.22
C GLY A 241 -13.06 17.15 -20.85
N ASN A 242 -12.18 16.49 -20.11
CA ASN A 242 -12.50 15.96 -18.78
C ASN A 242 -12.68 17.11 -17.76
N GLN A 243 -13.94 17.37 -17.38
CA GLN A 243 -14.30 18.47 -16.48
C GLN A 243 -13.93 18.22 -15.02
N ASP A 244 -13.91 16.96 -14.58
CA ASP A 244 -13.57 16.60 -13.20
C ASP A 244 -12.10 16.88 -12.93
N VAL A 245 -11.22 16.47 -13.85
CA VAL A 245 -9.77 16.76 -13.77
C VAL A 245 -9.52 18.26 -13.83
N LEU A 246 -10.26 19.01 -14.66
CA LEU A 246 -10.14 20.47 -14.72
C LEU A 246 -10.55 21.14 -13.39
N ALA A 247 -11.65 20.69 -12.79
CA ALA A 247 -12.11 21.18 -11.50
C ALA A 247 -11.08 20.89 -10.40
N ASP A 248 -10.48 19.70 -10.39
CA ASP A 248 -9.43 19.33 -9.44
C ASP A 248 -8.15 20.15 -9.62
N VAL A 249 -7.72 20.37 -10.87
CA VAL A 249 -6.56 21.24 -11.15
C VAL A 249 -6.79 22.64 -10.60
N ARG A 250 -7.94 23.26 -10.91
CA ARG A 250 -8.30 24.61 -10.45
C ARG A 250 -8.34 24.70 -8.93
N ARG A 251 -8.85 23.65 -8.28
CA ARG A 251 -8.85 23.52 -6.82
C ARG A 251 -7.44 23.42 -6.23
N ILE A 252 -6.56 22.60 -6.82
CA ILE A 252 -5.17 22.40 -6.35
C ILE A 252 -4.36 23.69 -6.48
N VAL A 253 -4.45 24.36 -7.64
CA VAL A 253 -3.69 25.61 -7.87
C VAL A 253 -4.36 26.83 -7.24
N ASN A 254 -5.58 26.68 -6.73
CA ASN A 254 -6.41 27.74 -6.15
C ASN A 254 -6.69 28.91 -7.13
N ASP A 255 -7.00 28.58 -8.38
CA ASP A 255 -7.39 29.53 -9.43
C ASP A 255 -8.51 28.92 -10.29
N GLU A 256 -9.72 29.46 -10.16
CA GLU A 256 -10.92 28.99 -10.88
C GLU A 256 -10.85 29.22 -12.40
N THR A 257 -9.99 30.12 -12.86
CA THR A 257 -9.82 30.45 -14.28
C THR A 257 -8.73 29.62 -14.94
N TYR A 258 -7.90 28.92 -14.15
CA TYR A 258 -6.72 28.24 -14.65
C TYR A 258 -7.05 27.06 -15.57
N THR A 259 -6.36 27.11 -16.72
CA THR A 259 -6.29 26.24 -17.90
C THR A 259 -5.00 25.43 -18.13
N PRO A 260 -4.75 24.20 -17.64
CA PRO A 260 -3.42 23.58 -17.85
C PRO A 260 -3.19 23.16 -19.32
N GLU A 261 -2.56 24.04 -20.11
CA GLU A 261 -2.21 23.77 -21.51
C GLU A 261 -0.80 23.20 -21.68
N ASP A 262 0.16 23.71 -20.90
CA ASP A 262 1.54 23.27 -20.90
C ASP A 262 1.87 22.45 -19.63
N SER A 263 2.42 21.26 -19.85
CA SER A 263 2.81 20.36 -18.76
C SER A 263 3.96 20.91 -17.91
N GLN A 264 4.85 21.74 -18.47
CA GLN A 264 5.95 22.34 -17.69
C GLN A 264 5.43 23.44 -16.77
N GLU A 265 4.60 24.34 -17.28
CA GLU A 265 3.91 25.35 -16.47
C GLU A 265 3.12 24.70 -15.32
N PHE A 266 2.24 23.72 -15.62
CA PHE A 266 1.46 23.05 -14.60
C PHE A 266 2.34 22.36 -13.54
N CYS A 267 3.44 21.73 -13.96
CA CYS A 267 4.42 21.15 -13.06
C CYS A 267 5.01 22.19 -12.09
N GLY A 268 5.25 23.43 -12.53
CA GLY A 268 5.74 24.52 -11.69
C GLY A 268 4.79 24.93 -10.56
N HIS A 269 3.48 24.77 -10.77
CA HIS A 269 2.48 25.07 -9.74
C HIS A 269 2.45 24.04 -8.62
N ILE A 270 2.62 22.75 -8.97
CA ILE A 270 2.38 21.65 -8.04
C ILE A 270 3.66 20.93 -7.58
N PHE A 271 4.82 21.23 -8.17
CA PHE A 271 6.04 20.47 -7.92
C PHE A 271 7.22 21.36 -7.55
N THR A 272 7.72 21.15 -6.33
CA THR A 272 8.93 21.77 -5.81
C THR A 272 10.04 20.73 -5.74
N THR A 273 11.18 21.00 -6.37
CA THR A 273 12.38 20.16 -6.27
C THR A 273 13.43 20.87 -5.43
N CYS A 274 14.18 20.13 -4.61
CA CYS A 274 15.18 20.71 -3.70
C CYS A 274 16.51 19.95 -3.79
N TYR A 275 17.55 20.64 -4.26
CA TYR A 275 18.94 20.15 -4.21
C TYR A 275 19.62 20.65 -2.93
N MET A 276 20.14 19.71 -2.13
CA MET A 276 20.72 19.97 -0.82
C MET A 276 22.19 19.55 -0.79
N ALA A 277 23.05 20.46 -1.24
CA ALA A 277 24.49 20.29 -1.36
C ALA A 277 25.18 20.19 0.00
N SER A 278 26.30 19.49 0.06
CA SER A 278 27.29 19.53 1.14
C SER A 278 28.65 19.96 0.60
N GLU A 279 29.63 20.16 1.47
CA GLU A 279 31.03 20.43 1.09
C GLU A 279 31.64 19.32 0.22
N ASN A 280 31.04 18.14 0.22
CA ASN A 280 31.48 16.97 -0.55
C ASN A 280 30.76 16.83 -1.91
N SER A 281 29.73 17.64 -2.16
CA SER A 281 28.90 17.51 -3.35
C SER A 281 29.59 18.12 -4.58
N SER A 282 29.55 17.42 -5.70
CA SER A 282 30.14 17.90 -6.95
C SER A 282 29.29 18.97 -7.63
N GLN A 283 29.92 19.79 -8.46
CA GLN A 283 29.20 20.74 -9.30
C GLN A 283 28.33 20.00 -10.35
N ASP A 284 28.72 18.78 -10.73
CA ASP A 284 28.05 18.01 -11.76
C ASP A 284 26.70 17.45 -11.29
N THR A 285 26.60 16.93 -10.06
CA THR A 285 25.31 16.50 -9.47
C THR A 285 24.31 17.64 -9.40
N TYR A 286 24.76 18.82 -8.96
CA TYR A 286 23.94 20.03 -8.97
C TYR A 286 23.48 20.43 -10.38
N ASN A 287 24.41 20.49 -11.34
CA ASN A 287 24.08 20.86 -12.71
C ASN A 287 23.05 19.91 -13.33
N ARG A 288 23.13 18.60 -13.04
CA ARG A 288 22.14 17.60 -13.48
C ARG A 288 20.77 17.82 -12.84
N ALA A 289 20.72 18.04 -11.52
CA ALA A 289 19.48 18.30 -10.80
C ALA A 289 18.80 19.58 -11.31
N LYS A 290 19.57 20.66 -11.46
CA LYS A 290 19.10 21.94 -11.98
C LYS A 290 18.55 21.82 -13.39
N LEU A 291 19.31 21.21 -14.31
CA LEU A 291 18.89 21.08 -15.70
C LEU A 291 17.61 20.23 -15.84
N LEU A 292 17.49 19.15 -15.05
CA LEU A 292 16.27 18.34 -15.04
C LEU A 292 15.08 19.15 -14.51
N ALA A 293 15.25 19.89 -13.41
CA ALA A 293 14.21 20.72 -12.82
C ALA A 293 13.72 21.82 -13.78
N GLU A 294 14.63 22.44 -14.53
CA GLU A 294 14.32 23.41 -15.59
C GLU A 294 13.51 22.77 -16.74
N GLN A 295 13.88 21.56 -17.17
CA GLN A 295 13.21 20.87 -18.29
C GLN A 295 11.81 20.34 -17.96
N ILE A 296 11.55 20.00 -16.69
CA ILE A 296 10.21 19.58 -16.26
C ILE A 296 9.35 20.76 -15.79
N GLY A 297 9.95 21.94 -15.58
CA GLY A 297 9.24 23.15 -15.13
C GLY A 297 9.03 23.27 -13.61
N SER A 298 9.66 22.44 -12.79
CA SER A 298 9.45 22.47 -11.33
C SER A 298 10.05 23.72 -10.66
N TYR A 299 9.48 24.17 -9.54
CA TYR A 299 10.11 25.19 -8.70
C TYR A 299 11.36 24.61 -8.01
N HIS A 300 12.54 25.02 -8.46
CA HIS A 300 13.80 24.44 -8.00
C HIS A 300 14.48 25.26 -6.89
N ILE A 301 14.72 24.62 -5.75
CA ILE A 301 15.44 25.17 -4.61
C ILE A 301 16.86 24.59 -4.59
N ASN A 302 17.86 25.45 -4.41
CA ASN A 302 19.24 25.06 -4.18
C ASN A 302 19.70 25.58 -2.83
N LEU A 303 20.25 24.71 -1.98
CA LEU A 303 20.78 25.09 -0.67
C LEU A 303 22.00 24.26 -0.29
N ASN A 304 22.78 24.78 0.65
CA ASN A 304 23.93 24.09 1.25
C ASN A 304 23.63 23.76 2.72
N ILE A 305 23.90 22.51 3.14
CA ILE A 305 23.59 22.00 4.48
C ILE A 305 24.72 22.15 5.50
N ASP A 306 25.91 22.59 5.08
CA ASP A 306 27.14 22.53 5.88
C ASP A 306 27.05 23.35 7.16
N VAL A 307 26.33 24.48 7.13
CA VAL A 307 26.11 25.32 8.32
C VAL A 307 25.36 24.53 9.40
N ALA A 308 24.31 23.81 9.02
CA ALA A 308 23.53 22.98 9.93
C ALA A 308 24.35 21.76 10.39
N VAL A 309 25.09 21.11 9.49
CA VAL A 309 25.96 19.98 9.82
C VAL A 309 27.04 20.39 10.84
N LYS A 310 27.74 21.49 10.58
CA LYS A 310 28.79 22.04 11.46
C LYS A 310 28.23 22.43 12.82
N ALA A 311 27.03 23.00 12.88
CA ALA A 311 26.37 23.31 14.14
C ALA A 311 26.07 22.04 14.98
N ILE A 312 25.48 21.00 14.35
CA ILE A 312 25.13 19.74 15.04
C ILE A 312 26.39 19.00 15.51
N VAL A 313 27.40 18.88 14.65
CA VAL A 313 28.69 18.25 15.02
C VAL A 313 29.41 19.08 16.08
N GLY A 314 29.34 20.41 16.01
CA GLY A 314 29.91 21.32 17.01
C GLY A 314 29.30 21.13 18.41
N ILE A 315 27.98 20.94 18.50
CA ILE A 315 27.30 20.61 19.77
C ILE A 315 27.85 19.30 20.33
N PHE A 316 27.97 18.26 19.51
CA PHE A 316 28.54 16.98 19.93
C PHE A 316 29.98 17.15 20.45
N SER A 317 30.83 17.86 19.70
CA SER A 317 32.23 18.11 20.09
C SER A 317 32.33 18.88 21.40
N MET A 318 31.46 19.87 21.62
CA MET A 318 31.42 20.67 22.85
C MET A 318 31.05 19.82 24.06
N VAL A 319 30.07 18.91 23.93
CA VAL A 319 29.58 18.07 25.03
C VAL A 319 30.54 16.91 25.32
N MET A 320 31.06 16.25 24.27
CA MET A 320 31.86 15.03 24.41
C MET A 320 33.38 15.27 24.46
N GLY A 321 33.84 16.49 24.17
CA GLY A 321 35.25 16.86 24.15
C GLY A 321 36.06 16.17 23.04
N ARG A 322 35.39 15.62 22.01
CA ARG A 322 36.01 14.94 20.86
C ARG A 322 35.28 15.29 19.57
N SER A 323 36.03 15.49 18.49
CA SER A 323 35.47 15.76 17.16
C SER A 323 35.61 14.54 16.26
N PRO A 324 34.50 13.97 15.75
CA PRO A 324 34.56 12.86 14.79
C PRO A 324 35.20 13.31 13.47
N GLN A 325 35.88 12.40 12.79
CA GLN A 325 36.54 12.67 11.51
C GLN A 325 36.05 11.72 10.42
N PHE A 326 36.08 12.18 9.16
CA PHE A 326 35.89 11.30 8.00
C PHE A 326 37.05 10.32 7.87
N ARG A 327 36.81 9.19 7.20
CA ARG A 327 37.81 8.12 6.99
C ARG A 327 39.06 8.65 6.29
N VAL A 328 38.88 9.48 5.27
CA VAL A 328 39.96 10.15 4.52
C VAL A 328 40.81 11.08 5.40
N CYS A 329 40.25 11.56 6.52
CA CYS A 329 40.95 12.39 7.50
C CYS A 329 41.51 11.58 8.68
N GLY A 330 41.46 10.23 8.63
CA GLY A 330 41.97 9.35 9.69
C GLY A 330 40.92 8.89 10.72
N GLY A 331 39.63 9.20 10.52
CA GLY A 331 38.55 8.75 11.39
C GLY A 331 38.23 7.25 11.26
N SER A 332 37.65 6.67 12.31
CA SER A 332 37.19 5.27 12.29
C SER A 332 35.97 5.05 11.39
N SER A 333 35.69 3.79 11.00
CA SER A 333 34.49 3.44 10.23
C SER A 333 33.19 3.90 10.91
N ARG A 334 33.15 3.92 12.25
CA ARG A 334 32.00 4.39 13.02
C ARG A 334 31.82 5.90 12.91
N GLU A 335 32.90 6.66 13.02
CA GLU A 335 32.86 8.13 12.90
C GLU A 335 32.45 8.55 11.50
N ASN A 336 33.05 7.92 10.49
CA ASN A 336 32.75 8.16 9.10
C ASN A 336 31.27 7.92 8.78
N LEU A 337 30.73 6.77 9.19
CA LEU A 337 29.32 6.45 9.02
C LEU A 337 28.41 7.43 9.80
N ALA A 338 28.81 7.86 11.00
CA ALA A 338 28.04 8.82 11.78
C ALA A 338 27.95 10.18 11.07
N LEU A 339 29.05 10.69 10.52
CA LEU A 339 29.09 11.96 9.79
C LEU A 339 28.23 11.93 8.52
N GLN A 340 28.28 10.82 7.75
CA GLN A 340 27.39 10.63 6.60
C GLN A 340 25.91 10.62 7.01
N ASN A 341 25.59 9.87 8.08
CA ASN A 341 24.22 9.79 8.59
C ASN A 341 23.69 11.15 9.08
N VAL A 342 24.53 12.00 9.69
CA VAL A 342 24.14 13.36 10.10
C VAL A 342 23.74 14.19 8.89
N GLN A 343 24.55 14.19 7.83
CA GLN A 343 24.21 14.87 6.58
C GLN A 343 22.89 14.35 5.99
N ALA A 344 22.71 13.03 5.93
CA ALA A 344 21.50 12.41 5.39
C ALA A 344 20.23 12.80 6.17
N ARG A 345 20.29 12.85 7.50
CA ARG A 345 19.14 13.25 8.34
C ARG A 345 18.85 14.75 8.28
N ILE A 346 19.86 15.60 8.18
CA ILE A 346 19.65 17.04 8.04
C ILE A 346 18.89 17.35 6.74
N ARG A 347 19.18 16.63 5.65
CA ARG A 347 18.41 16.76 4.41
C ARG A 347 16.93 16.42 4.60
N MET A 348 16.60 15.39 5.40
CA MET A 348 15.21 15.07 5.73
C MET A 348 14.55 16.21 6.52
N VAL A 349 15.22 16.73 7.56
CA VAL A 349 14.69 17.86 8.35
C VAL A 349 14.40 19.07 7.47
N LEU A 350 15.32 19.40 6.56
CA LEU A 350 15.15 20.52 5.63
C LEU A 350 14.03 20.23 4.61
N ALA A 351 13.94 19.02 4.06
CA ALA A 351 12.88 18.65 3.13
C ALA A 351 11.49 18.89 3.74
N TYR A 352 11.27 18.45 4.98
CA TYR A 352 10.00 18.68 5.68
C TYR A 352 9.77 20.16 6.03
N LEU A 353 10.82 20.90 6.40
CA LEU A 353 10.71 22.34 6.64
C LEU A 353 10.24 23.10 5.38
N PHE A 354 10.84 22.80 4.23
CA PHE A 354 10.43 23.39 2.96
C PHE A 354 9.06 22.88 2.51
N ALA A 355 8.70 21.64 2.81
CA ALA A 355 7.40 21.11 2.45
C ALA A 355 6.28 21.87 3.17
N GLN A 356 6.51 22.22 4.44
CA GLN A 356 5.55 22.98 5.26
C GLN A 356 5.54 24.48 4.97
N LEU A 357 6.69 25.09 4.63
CA LEU A 357 6.82 26.55 4.60
C LEU A 357 7.15 27.16 3.22
N SER A 358 7.51 26.38 2.20
CA SER A 358 7.86 26.94 0.89
C SER A 358 6.68 27.66 0.24
N HIS A 359 5.46 27.10 0.32
CA HIS A 359 4.24 27.76 -0.15
C HIS A 359 3.95 29.04 0.62
N TRP A 360 4.01 29.00 1.96
CA TRP A 360 3.87 30.18 2.81
C TRP A 360 4.85 31.29 2.42
N ALA A 361 6.13 30.96 2.20
CA ALA A 361 7.16 31.92 1.80
C ALA A 361 6.90 32.55 0.42
N ARG A 362 6.12 31.88 -0.44
CA ARG A 362 5.68 32.36 -1.76
C ARG A 362 4.29 33.00 -1.75
N GLY A 363 3.66 33.14 -0.59
CA GLY A 363 2.29 33.67 -0.48
C GLY A 363 1.20 32.72 -0.99
N MET A 364 1.49 31.42 -1.07
CA MET A 364 0.57 30.37 -1.49
C MET A 364 0.02 29.62 -0.26
N SER A 365 -1.19 29.07 -0.39
CA SER A 365 -1.81 28.21 0.63
C SER A 365 -1.43 26.73 0.48
N GLY A 366 -1.62 25.97 1.55
CA GLY A 366 -1.37 24.52 1.59
C GLY A 366 0.11 24.15 1.82
N GLY A 367 0.34 22.91 2.24
CA GLY A 367 1.67 22.32 2.31
C GLY A 367 1.97 21.47 1.07
N LEU A 368 3.09 20.75 1.14
CA LEU A 368 3.54 19.82 0.11
C LEU A 368 3.74 18.43 0.72
N LEU A 369 3.42 17.39 -0.05
CA LEU A 369 3.80 16.02 0.29
C LEU A 369 5.26 15.78 -0.06
N VAL A 370 6.05 15.30 0.90
CA VAL A 370 7.44 14.90 0.66
C VAL A 370 7.45 13.57 -0.07
N LEU A 371 8.14 13.54 -1.21
CA LEU A 371 8.34 12.35 -2.03
C LEU A 371 9.66 11.66 -1.67
N GLY A 372 9.58 10.37 -1.36
CA GLY A 372 10.74 9.49 -1.21
C GLY A 372 11.29 9.02 -2.55
N SER A 373 12.52 8.52 -2.56
CA SER A 373 13.16 7.96 -3.76
C SER A 373 14.04 6.75 -3.46
N ALA A 374 13.72 5.97 -2.43
CA ALA A 374 14.36 4.67 -2.22
C ALA A 374 13.77 3.65 -3.21
N ASN A 375 14.59 2.83 -3.84
CA ASN A 375 14.11 1.73 -4.70
C ASN A 375 13.94 0.42 -3.93
N VAL A 376 13.32 -0.59 -4.56
CA VAL A 376 12.98 -1.86 -3.90
C VAL A 376 14.21 -2.67 -3.47
N ASP A 377 15.31 -2.56 -4.24
CA ASP A 377 16.52 -3.36 -4.03
C ASP A 377 17.32 -2.81 -2.83
N GLU A 378 17.52 -1.49 -2.76
CA GLU A 378 18.12 -0.80 -1.60
C GLU A 378 17.27 -1.01 -0.34
N SER A 379 15.95 -0.94 -0.47
CA SER A 379 15.01 -1.19 0.64
C SER A 379 15.14 -2.63 1.16
N LEU A 380 15.29 -3.61 0.27
CA LEU A 380 15.48 -5.01 0.62
C LEU A 380 16.80 -5.24 1.37
N HIS A 381 17.89 -4.65 0.90
CA HIS A 381 19.19 -4.72 1.57
C HIS A 381 19.22 -3.90 2.88
N GLY A 382 18.39 -2.86 2.94
CA GLY A 382 18.44 -1.79 3.93
C GLY A 382 19.65 -0.89 3.77
N TYR A 383 20.09 -0.67 2.52
CA TYR A 383 21.14 0.28 2.13
C TYR A 383 20.58 1.71 2.09
N LEU A 384 20.25 2.22 3.27
CA LEU A 384 19.70 3.56 3.48
C LEU A 384 19.98 4.02 4.91
N THR A 385 20.00 5.33 5.17
CA THR A 385 20.10 5.83 6.54
C THR A 385 18.72 5.87 7.17
N LYS A 386 18.55 5.25 8.34
CA LYS A 386 17.26 5.31 9.04
C LYS A 386 16.94 6.78 9.39
N TYR A 387 15.79 7.27 8.91
CA TYR A 387 15.29 8.65 9.02
C TYR A 387 16.06 9.70 8.20
N ASP A 388 16.64 9.32 7.05
CA ASP A 388 17.02 10.28 6.01
C ASP A 388 15.87 10.51 5.01
N CYS A 389 16.15 11.07 3.82
CA CYS A 389 15.16 11.29 2.76
C CYS A 389 14.55 9.99 2.17
N SER A 390 14.97 8.80 2.61
CA SER A 390 14.22 7.56 2.39
C SER A 390 12.93 7.49 3.22
N SER A 391 12.83 8.31 4.28
CA SER A 391 11.65 8.55 5.12
C SER A 391 10.97 9.84 4.67
N ALA A 392 9.83 9.68 4.02
CA ALA A 392 9.01 10.70 3.37
C ALA A 392 7.53 10.36 3.59
N ASP A 393 6.61 11.10 2.98
CA ASP A 393 5.17 10.84 3.14
C ASP A 393 4.73 9.67 2.25
N ILE A 394 5.16 9.67 0.97
CA ILE A 394 4.93 8.60 0.00
C ILE A 394 6.15 8.37 -0.88
N ASN A 395 6.34 7.14 -1.37
CA ASN A 395 7.42 6.79 -2.28
C ASN A 395 6.90 6.11 -3.56
N PRO A 396 6.86 6.81 -4.71
CA PRO A 396 6.31 6.25 -5.94
C PRO A 396 7.19 5.19 -6.59
N ILE A 397 8.47 5.11 -6.24
CA ILE A 397 9.43 4.16 -6.82
C ILE A 397 9.86 3.03 -5.87
N GLY A 398 9.38 3.03 -4.62
CA GLY A 398 9.81 2.06 -3.60
C GLY A 398 9.49 0.60 -3.90
N GLY A 399 8.57 0.33 -4.82
CA GLY A 399 8.28 -1.00 -5.33
C GLY A 399 8.96 -1.36 -6.65
N ILE A 400 9.84 -0.52 -7.21
CA ILE A 400 10.44 -0.71 -8.55
C ILE A 400 11.92 -1.09 -8.43
N SER A 401 12.38 -2.03 -9.28
CA SER A 401 13.78 -2.46 -9.33
C SER A 401 14.71 -1.38 -9.90
N LYS A 402 15.98 -1.36 -9.47
CA LYS A 402 16.98 -0.41 -10.01
C LYS A 402 17.14 -0.57 -11.51
N THR A 403 17.06 -1.80 -12.01
CA THR A 403 17.15 -2.09 -13.44
C THR A 403 15.97 -1.49 -14.21
N ASP A 404 14.75 -1.61 -13.69
CA ASP A 404 13.57 -1.04 -14.35
C ASP A 404 13.53 0.47 -14.24
N LEU A 405 14.07 1.06 -13.16
CA LEU A 405 14.24 2.52 -13.07
C LEU A 405 15.18 3.03 -14.18
N ARG A 406 16.27 2.33 -14.48
CA ARG A 406 17.15 2.69 -15.61
C ARG A 406 16.42 2.59 -16.95
N ASN A 407 15.65 1.52 -17.16
CA ASN A 407 14.83 1.35 -18.37
C ASN A 407 13.77 2.44 -18.50
N PHE A 408 13.14 2.83 -17.39
CA PHE A 408 12.16 3.91 -17.33
C PHE A 408 12.79 5.27 -17.67
N ILE A 409 13.97 5.57 -17.14
CA ILE A 409 14.70 6.80 -17.50
C ILE A 409 15.03 6.83 -19.00
N GLN A 410 15.46 5.69 -19.58
CA GLN A 410 15.66 5.58 -21.03
C GLN A 410 14.38 5.85 -21.82
N TYR A 411 13.24 5.30 -21.37
CA TYR A 411 11.94 5.60 -21.97
C TYR A 411 11.60 7.10 -21.89
N CYS A 412 11.81 7.74 -20.73
CA CYS A 412 11.57 9.17 -20.54
C CYS A 412 12.47 10.04 -21.43
N MET A 413 13.71 9.64 -21.66
CA MET A 413 14.61 10.33 -22.59
C MET A 413 14.05 10.39 -24.01
N GLU A 414 13.44 9.30 -24.47
CA GLU A 414 12.90 9.17 -25.83
C GLU A 414 11.53 9.85 -25.96
N ASN A 415 10.67 9.72 -24.94
CA ASN A 415 9.26 10.13 -25.03
C ASN A 415 8.97 11.51 -24.43
N PHE A 416 9.74 11.94 -23.43
CA PHE A 416 9.53 13.23 -22.75
C PHE A 416 10.52 14.31 -23.19
N GLN A 417 11.49 13.98 -24.05
CA GLN A 417 12.48 14.90 -24.61
C GLN A 417 13.37 15.61 -23.56
N LEU A 418 13.57 14.96 -22.42
CA LEU A 418 14.38 15.48 -21.30
C LEU A 418 15.86 15.15 -21.52
N THR A 419 16.63 16.09 -22.07
CA THR A 419 18.07 15.86 -22.38
C THR A 419 18.94 15.75 -21.13
N ALA A 420 18.51 16.29 -19.98
CA ALA A 420 19.19 16.17 -18.70
C ALA A 420 19.41 14.70 -18.28
N LEU A 421 18.48 13.83 -18.66
CA LEU A 421 18.52 12.41 -18.30
C LEU A 421 19.71 11.66 -18.93
N ARG A 422 20.25 12.15 -20.06
CA ARG A 422 21.45 11.56 -20.70
C ARG A 422 22.66 11.59 -19.77
N SER A 423 22.93 12.76 -19.18
CA SER A 423 24.07 12.93 -18.27
C SER A 423 23.84 12.19 -16.95
N ILE A 424 22.60 12.13 -16.47
CA ILE A 424 22.21 11.36 -15.26
C ILE A 424 22.44 9.86 -15.46
N MET A 425 22.05 9.31 -16.62
CA MET A 425 22.18 7.89 -16.89
C MET A 425 23.62 7.44 -17.12
N SER A 426 24.47 8.34 -17.64
CA SER A 426 25.91 8.10 -17.82
C SER A 426 26.74 8.29 -16.55
N ALA A 427 26.19 8.96 -15.52
CA ALA A 427 26.91 9.21 -14.29
C ALA A 427 27.07 7.91 -13.48
N PRO A 428 28.23 7.69 -12.83
CA PRO A 428 28.40 6.56 -11.94
C PRO A 428 27.49 6.70 -10.71
N PRO A 429 26.82 5.61 -10.25
CA PRO A 429 25.99 5.64 -9.06
C PRO A 429 26.88 5.75 -7.80
N THR A 430 26.75 6.87 -7.09
CA THR A 430 27.51 7.16 -5.88
C THR A 430 26.75 8.09 -4.93
N ALA A 431 26.96 7.90 -3.62
CA ALA A 431 26.59 8.86 -2.59
C ALA A 431 27.76 9.82 -2.30
N GLU A 432 27.65 11.08 -2.72
CA GLU A 432 28.64 12.16 -2.43
C GLU A 432 28.54 12.64 -0.97
N LEU A 433 28.78 11.74 -0.01
CA LEU A 433 28.70 12.01 1.44
C LEU A 433 30.06 12.00 2.15
N GLU A 434 31.11 11.54 1.47
CA GLU A 434 32.51 11.60 1.92
C GLU A 434 33.30 12.62 1.08
N PRO A 435 34.34 13.26 1.64
CA PRO A 435 35.20 14.14 0.86
C PRO A 435 35.82 13.39 -0.32
N LEU A 436 35.80 14.03 -1.48
CA LEU A 436 36.37 13.50 -2.72
C LEU A 436 37.89 13.34 -2.56
N ALA A 437 38.42 12.14 -2.80
CA ALA A 437 39.86 11.92 -2.90
C ALA A 437 40.32 12.42 -4.28
N ASP A 438 41.20 13.44 -4.31
CA ASP A 438 41.73 14.05 -5.54
C ASP A 438 40.65 14.54 -6.54
N GLY A 439 39.49 14.97 -6.04
CA GLY A 439 38.37 15.43 -6.86
C GLY A 439 37.60 14.31 -7.57
N GLN A 440 37.91 13.04 -7.27
CA GLN A 440 37.15 11.88 -7.75
C GLN A 440 36.34 11.25 -6.62
N VAL A 441 35.21 10.69 -7.03
CA VAL A 441 34.31 9.94 -6.15
C VAL A 441 35.04 8.69 -5.64
N SER A 442 35.02 8.50 -4.32
CA SER A 442 35.82 7.48 -3.65
C SER A 442 35.29 6.05 -3.81
N GLN A 443 33.98 5.83 -4.03
CA GLN A 443 33.37 4.49 -4.06
C GLN A 443 31.97 4.50 -4.71
N THR A 444 31.62 3.43 -5.44
CA THR A 444 30.27 3.23 -5.99
C THR A 444 29.32 2.52 -5.01
N ASP A 445 28.00 2.68 -5.20
CA ASP A 445 27.00 2.04 -4.33
C ASP A 445 27.12 0.51 -4.30
N GLU A 446 27.41 -0.13 -5.45
CA GLU A 446 27.54 -1.59 -5.55
C GLU A 446 28.78 -2.12 -4.82
N GLU A 447 29.87 -1.35 -4.84
CA GLU A 447 31.09 -1.67 -4.09
C GLU A 447 30.85 -1.56 -2.58
N ASP A 448 30.10 -0.57 -2.12
CA ASP A 448 29.79 -0.41 -0.69
C ASP A 448 28.79 -1.46 -0.19
N MET A 449 27.79 -1.83 -0.99
CA MET A 449 26.90 -2.96 -0.69
C MET A 449 27.64 -4.32 -0.74
N GLY A 450 28.73 -4.41 -1.50
CA GLY A 450 29.48 -5.64 -1.77
C GLY A 450 28.72 -6.63 -2.66
N MET A 451 27.72 -6.15 -3.41
CA MET A 451 26.89 -6.93 -4.34
C MET A 451 26.32 -5.99 -5.42
N THR A 452 26.16 -6.51 -6.64
CA THR A 452 25.54 -5.73 -7.72
C THR A 452 24.01 -5.69 -7.59
N TYR A 453 23.36 -4.69 -8.18
CA TYR A 453 21.90 -4.60 -8.23
C TYR A 453 21.29 -5.82 -8.93
N THR A 454 21.96 -6.36 -9.95
CA THR A 454 21.53 -7.58 -10.64
C THR A 454 21.52 -8.79 -9.70
N GLU A 455 22.59 -8.98 -8.91
CA GLU A 455 22.65 -10.04 -7.91
C GLU A 455 21.61 -9.86 -6.81
N LEU A 456 21.36 -8.62 -6.40
CA LEU A 456 20.41 -8.27 -5.35
C LEU A 456 18.97 -8.54 -5.79
N SER A 457 18.59 -8.19 -7.02
CA SER A 457 17.28 -8.49 -7.58
C SER A 457 17.03 -10.00 -7.67
N VAL A 458 18.03 -10.80 -8.10
CA VAL A 458 17.94 -12.27 -8.10
C VAL A 458 17.72 -12.81 -6.68
N CYS A 459 18.49 -12.33 -5.70
CA CYS A 459 18.32 -12.71 -4.30
C CYS A 459 16.93 -12.35 -3.76
N GLY A 460 16.42 -11.16 -4.09
CA GLY A 460 15.07 -10.71 -3.72
C GLY A 460 13.97 -11.59 -4.27
N LYS A 461 14.04 -11.90 -5.58
CA LYS A 461 13.09 -12.78 -6.27
C LYS A 461 13.12 -14.20 -5.67
N LEU A 462 14.29 -14.77 -5.42
CA LEU A 462 14.43 -16.08 -4.78
C LEU A 462 13.87 -16.10 -3.36
N ARG A 463 14.18 -15.07 -2.56
CA ARG A 463 13.71 -14.93 -1.18
C ARG A 463 12.18 -14.86 -1.10
N LYS A 464 11.56 -13.97 -1.89
CA LYS A 464 10.13 -13.65 -1.74
C LYS A 464 9.24 -14.49 -2.65
N MET A 465 9.55 -14.63 -3.94
CA MET A 465 8.70 -15.41 -4.85
C MET A 465 8.93 -16.91 -4.68
N ALA A 466 10.19 -17.35 -4.75
CA ALA A 466 10.55 -18.77 -4.60
C ALA A 466 10.63 -19.25 -3.13
N LYS A 467 10.31 -18.38 -2.16
CA LYS A 467 10.25 -18.68 -0.72
C LYS A 467 11.55 -19.29 -0.17
N ALA A 468 12.70 -18.93 -0.74
CA ALA A 468 13.98 -19.54 -0.40
C ALA A 468 14.63 -18.87 0.81
N GLY A 469 14.84 -19.63 1.89
CA GLY A 469 15.76 -19.26 2.98
C GLY A 469 17.24 -19.43 2.59
N PRO A 470 18.21 -19.19 3.49
CA PRO A 470 19.64 -19.15 3.14
C PRO A 470 20.14 -20.43 2.44
N TYR A 471 19.84 -21.61 3.00
CA TYR A 471 20.28 -22.88 2.44
C TYR A 471 19.64 -23.15 1.07
N SER A 472 18.32 -22.97 0.95
CA SER A 472 17.61 -23.17 -0.32
C SER A 472 18.06 -22.21 -1.41
N MET A 473 18.37 -20.95 -1.05
CA MET A 473 18.91 -19.96 -1.97
C MET A 473 20.29 -20.37 -2.47
N PHE A 474 21.18 -20.82 -1.56
CA PHE A 474 22.48 -21.38 -1.92
C PHE A 474 22.36 -22.54 -2.92
N CYS A 475 21.52 -23.55 -2.64
CA CYS A 475 21.34 -24.69 -3.55
C CYS A 475 20.87 -24.28 -4.96
N LYS A 476 20.01 -23.26 -5.05
CA LYS A 476 19.54 -22.73 -6.34
C LYS A 476 20.65 -21.97 -7.07
N LEU A 477 21.33 -21.06 -6.36
CA LEU A 477 22.35 -20.19 -6.95
C LEU A 477 23.61 -20.94 -7.38
N VAL A 478 24.00 -22.03 -6.69
CA VAL A 478 25.13 -22.87 -7.13
C VAL A 478 24.91 -23.41 -8.54
N ASN A 479 23.68 -23.76 -8.89
CA ASN A 479 23.34 -24.23 -10.24
C ASN A 479 23.17 -23.06 -11.22
N MET A 480 22.53 -21.97 -10.80
CA MET A 480 22.28 -20.80 -11.67
C MET A 480 23.58 -20.05 -12.05
N TRP A 481 24.54 -19.97 -11.13
CA TRP A 481 25.79 -19.23 -11.30
C TRP A 481 27.00 -20.15 -11.50
N LYS A 482 26.80 -21.42 -11.84
CA LYS A 482 27.87 -22.42 -11.99
C LYS A 482 29.00 -22.00 -12.94
N GLU A 483 28.69 -21.20 -13.96
CA GLU A 483 29.66 -20.74 -14.97
C GLU A 483 30.43 -19.48 -14.52
N ILE A 484 29.96 -18.80 -13.47
CA ILE A 484 30.44 -17.47 -13.05
C ILE A 484 31.01 -17.49 -11.62
N CYS A 485 30.55 -18.41 -10.78
CA CYS A 485 30.94 -18.48 -9.37
C CYS A 485 31.16 -19.93 -8.94
N THR A 486 32.21 -20.15 -8.16
CA THR A 486 32.42 -21.39 -7.42
C THR A 486 31.39 -21.54 -6.29
N PRO A 487 31.10 -22.77 -5.81
CA PRO A 487 30.21 -22.97 -4.68
C PRO A 487 30.61 -22.17 -3.43
N ARG A 488 31.91 -21.92 -3.22
CA ARG A 488 32.41 -21.13 -2.09
C ARG A 488 32.07 -19.64 -2.22
N GLU A 489 32.17 -19.09 -3.43
CA GLU A 489 31.80 -17.71 -3.71
C GLU A 489 30.28 -17.50 -3.58
N VAL A 490 29.48 -18.43 -4.11
CA VAL A 490 28.02 -18.42 -3.92
C VAL A 490 27.66 -18.45 -2.44
N ALA A 491 28.31 -19.32 -1.65
CA ALA A 491 28.10 -19.37 -0.21
C ALA A 491 28.44 -18.04 0.47
N SER A 492 29.53 -17.38 0.07
CA SER A 492 29.92 -16.06 0.59
C SER A 492 28.86 -14.99 0.29
N LYS A 493 28.41 -14.91 -0.97
CA LYS A 493 27.37 -13.97 -1.42
C LYS A 493 26.04 -14.17 -0.69
N VAL A 494 25.58 -15.42 -0.58
CA VAL A 494 24.32 -15.75 0.13
C VAL A 494 24.42 -15.38 1.61
N LYS A 495 25.53 -15.70 2.28
CA LYS A 495 25.74 -15.36 3.69
C LYS A 495 25.78 -13.85 3.89
N HIS A 496 26.47 -13.12 3.01
CA HIS A 496 26.54 -11.66 3.04
C HIS A 496 25.14 -11.05 2.89
N PHE A 497 24.38 -11.46 1.87
CA PHE A 497 23.00 -11.02 1.64
C PHE A 497 22.12 -11.21 2.89
N PHE A 498 22.04 -12.43 3.44
CA PHE A 498 21.17 -12.69 4.59
C PHE A 498 21.63 -12.00 5.87
N ARG A 499 22.95 -11.83 6.05
CA ARG A 499 23.49 -11.05 7.18
C ARG A 499 23.03 -9.60 7.07
N MET A 500 23.29 -8.93 5.94
CA MET A 500 22.92 -7.54 5.71
C MET A 500 21.40 -7.31 5.79
N TYR A 501 20.62 -8.18 5.13
CA TYR A 501 19.15 -8.19 5.23
C TYR A 501 18.68 -8.24 6.69
N SER A 502 19.23 -9.17 7.48
CA SER A 502 18.76 -9.40 8.85
C SER A 502 19.15 -8.28 9.82
N ILE A 503 20.35 -7.68 9.70
CA ILE A 503 20.76 -6.57 10.57
C ILE A 503 19.99 -5.29 10.24
N ASN A 504 19.62 -5.09 8.96
CA ASN A 504 18.95 -3.88 8.51
C ASN A 504 17.43 -3.99 8.47
N ARG A 505 16.82 -5.16 8.72
CA ARG A 505 15.36 -5.33 8.61
C ARG A 505 14.55 -4.35 9.46
N HIS A 506 15.07 -3.95 10.62
CA HIS A 506 14.46 -2.94 11.49
C HIS A 506 14.28 -1.56 10.83
N LYS A 507 14.90 -1.30 9.67
CA LYS A 507 14.68 -0.08 8.88
C LYS A 507 13.35 -0.15 8.09
N MET A 508 12.95 -1.35 7.66
CA MET A 508 11.73 -1.56 6.87
C MET A 508 10.44 -1.30 7.66
N THR A 509 10.46 -1.49 8.98
CA THR A 509 9.28 -1.28 9.83
C THR A 509 8.85 0.18 9.89
N THR A 510 9.73 1.12 9.51
CA THR A 510 9.48 2.56 9.51
C THR A 510 9.84 3.19 8.17
N LEU A 511 9.93 2.38 7.10
CA LEU A 511 10.19 2.92 5.77
C LEU A 511 8.88 3.51 5.21
N THR A 512 9.03 4.56 4.39
CA THR A 512 7.94 5.24 3.69
C THR A 512 7.01 4.25 2.97
N PRO A 513 5.68 4.41 3.06
CA PRO A 513 4.75 3.63 2.26
C PRO A 513 5.02 3.85 0.78
N ALA A 514 5.15 2.74 0.04
CA ALA A 514 5.55 2.77 -1.36
C ALA A 514 4.47 2.23 -2.29
N TYR A 515 4.44 2.74 -3.52
CA TYR A 515 3.67 2.15 -4.61
C TYR A 515 4.08 0.68 -4.79
N HIS A 516 3.10 -0.21 -4.85
CA HIS A 516 3.35 -1.63 -5.06
C HIS A 516 3.49 -1.92 -6.56
N ALA A 517 4.65 -2.41 -6.99
CA ALA A 517 4.90 -2.83 -8.36
C ALA A 517 5.48 -4.25 -8.43
N GLU A 518 6.57 -4.50 -7.71
CA GLU A 518 7.26 -5.79 -7.75
C GLU A 518 6.67 -6.83 -6.78
N ASN A 519 6.44 -8.04 -7.29
CA ASN A 519 5.98 -9.20 -6.52
C ASN A 519 7.02 -9.73 -5.50
N TYR A 520 8.21 -9.13 -5.47
CA TYR A 520 9.26 -9.45 -4.50
C TYR A 520 9.49 -8.36 -3.44
N SER A 521 8.59 -7.37 -3.34
CA SER A 521 8.69 -6.25 -2.40
C SER A 521 8.99 -6.69 -0.95
N PRO A 522 9.89 -5.99 -0.23
CA PRO A 522 10.18 -6.21 1.18
C PRO A 522 9.24 -5.47 2.14
N GLU A 523 8.20 -4.78 1.66
CA GLU A 523 7.26 -3.96 2.43
C GLU A 523 6.64 -4.71 3.62
N ASP A 524 6.75 -4.16 4.83
CA ASP A 524 6.49 -4.90 6.09
C ASP A 524 5.06 -4.71 6.65
N ASN A 525 4.32 -3.66 6.26
CA ASN A 525 3.00 -3.36 6.83
C ASN A 525 1.89 -4.25 6.27
N ARG A 526 2.04 -4.73 5.03
CA ARG A 526 0.98 -5.49 4.33
C ARG A 526 1.54 -6.68 3.56
N PHE A 527 2.59 -6.51 2.76
CA PHE A 527 2.95 -7.50 1.74
C PHE A 527 3.91 -8.59 2.24
N ASP A 528 4.85 -8.25 3.11
CA ASP A 528 5.94 -9.14 3.51
C ASP A 528 6.20 -9.10 5.02
N LEU A 529 5.21 -9.61 5.77
CA LEU A 529 5.27 -9.73 7.23
C LEU A 529 6.45 -10.62 7.65
N ARG A 530 7.41 -10.05 8.39
CA ARG A 530 8.63 -10.74 8.83
C ARG A 530 9.06 -10.28 10.23
N PRO A 531 9.81 -11.09 10.99
CA PRO A 531 10.54 -10.59 12.15
C PRO A 531 11.45 -9.43 11.76
N PHE A 532 11.71 -8.51 12.70
CA PHE A 532 12.73 -7.47 12.55
C PHE A 532 13.89 -7.61 13.55
N LEU A 533 13.72 -8.47 14.55
CA LEU A 533 14.76 -8.89 15.49
C LEU A 533 15.22 -10.31 15.13
N TYR A 534 16.27 -10.42 14.32
CA TYR A 534 16.84 -11.70 13.88
C TYR A 534 18.10 -12.07 14.66
N ASN A 535 18.37 -13.37 14.76
CA ASN A 535 19.74 -13.84 14.96
C ASN A 535 20.51 -13.72 13.63
N SER A 536 21.20 -12.59 13.44
CA SER A 536 21.91 -12.24 12.21
C SER A 536 23.14 -13.11 11.90
N THR A 537 23.53 -14.01 12.82
CA THR A 537 24.58 -15.00 12.55
C THR A 537 24.08 -16.17 11.72
N TRP A 538 22.75 -16.41 11.67
CA TRP A 538 22.12 -17.51 10.94
C TRP A 538 22.84 -18.86 11.19
N SER A 539 23.24 -19.10 12.44
CA SER A 539 24.26 -20.09 12.80
C SER A 539 23.95 -21.52 12.33
N TRP A 540 22.69 -21.94 12.34
CA TRP A 540 22.29 -23.26 11.81
C TRP A 540 22.39 -23.31 10.29
N GLN A 541 21.76 -22.34 9.63
CA GLN A 541 21.65 -22.27 8.18
C GLN A 541 23.03 -22.12 7.52
N PHE A 542 23.89 -21.28 8.08
CA PHE A 542 25.24 -21.05 7.55
C PHE A 542 26.13 -22.28 7.73
N ARG A 543 26.02 -23.00 8.86
CA ARG A 543 26.71 -24.30 9.03
C ARG A 543 26.24 -25.36 8.02
N SER A 544 24.95 -25.39 7.69
CA SER A 544 24.44 -26.30 6.66
C SER A 544 25.00 -25.98 5.28
N ILE A 545 25.12 -24.69 4.93
CA ILE A 545 25.79 -24.26 3.70
C ILE A 545 27.26 -24.72 3.69
N ASP A 546 27.99 -24.50 4.79
CA ASP A 546 29.41 -24.90 4.88
C ASP A 546 29.61 -26.40 4.70
N LYS A 547 28.77 -27.23 5.33
CA LYS A 547 28.79 -28.69 5.14
C LYS A 547 28.60 -29.05 3.67
N GLN A 548 27.67 -28.41 2.98
CA GLN A 548 27.39 -28.69 1.57
C GLN A 548 28.54 -28.25 0.65
N VAL A 549 29.15 -27.10 0.91
CA VAL A 549 30.36 -26.65 0.19
C VAL A 549 31.50 -27.65 0.36
N CYS A 550 31.72 -28.18 1.58
CA CYS A 550 32.72 -29.21 1.84
C CYS A 550 32.45 -30.50 1.05
N MET A 551 31.20 -30.96 0.99
CA MET A 551 30.82 -32.16 0.24
C MET A 551 31.08 -32.01 -1.27
N VAL A 552 30.70 -30.88 -1.85
CA VAL A 552 30.92 -30.61 -3.28
C VAL A 552 32.42 -30.59 -3.61
N HIS A 553 33.23 -29.95 -2.76
CA HIS A 553 34.68 -29.91 -2.95
C HIS A 553 35.34 -31.29 -2.85
N PHE A 554 34.85 -32.14 -1.95
CA PHE A 554 35.34 -33.52 -1.80
C PHE A 554 35.04 -34.38 -3.03
N CYS A 555 33.81 -34.30 -3.58
CA CYS A 555 33.44 -35.03 -4.79
C CYS A 555 34.27 -34.60 -6.02
N SER A 556 34.51 -33.30 -6.21
CA SER A 556 35.35 -32.82 -7.32
C SER A 556 36.78 -33.34 -7.23
N ARG A 557 37.38 -33.37 -6.03
CA ARG A 557 38.73 -33.93 -5.83
C ARG A 557 38.77 -35.46 -6.01
N PHE A 558 37.73 -36.17 -5.59
CA PHE A 558 37.67 -37.62 -5.74
C PHE A 558 37.57 -38.03 -7.22
N ILE A 559 36.78 -37.31 -8.01
CA ILE A 559 36.65 -37.55 -9.46
C ILE A 559 37.95 -37.21 -10.20
N LEU A 560 38.61 -36.09 -9.87
CA LEU A 560 39.89 -35.69 -10.47
C LEU A 560 41.07 -36.62 -10.11
N ASN A 561 41.00 -37.33 -8.98
CA ASN A 561 42.03 -38.28 -8.58
C ASN A 561 41.78 -39.71 -9.12
N HIS A 562 40.63 -39.96 -9.76
CA HIS A 562 40.21 -41.27 -10.29
C HIS A 562 39.83 -41.23 -11.79
N LEU A 563 40.08 -40.09 -12.44
CA LEU A 563 40.26 -39.95 -13.89
C LEU A 563 41.76 -39.77 -14.15
#